data_AF-A0A191TJY6-F1
#
_entry.id   AF-A0A191TJY6-F1
#
_cell.length_a   1.000
_cell.length_b   1.000
_cell.length_c   1.000
_cell.angle_alpha   90.00
_cell.angle_beta   90.00
_cell.angle_gamma   90.00
#
_symmetry.space_group_name_H-M   'P 1'
#
loop_
_entity.id
_entity.type
_entity.pdbx_description
1 polymer ?
#
loop_
_entity_poly.entity_id
_entity_poly.type
_entity_poly.pdbx_seq_one_letter_code
_entity_poly.pdbx_strand_id
1 'polypeptide(L)'
;MAETLHITDIQLFNVLKKKLGETEAETLVSYVRTSVKEEIKEQVPNIATKDFVAAEIAKVESKISESKFQIILWAFVFWVTQLSAIFAFLKFLK
;
A
#
# COMPACT_ATOMS: atom_id res chain seq x y z
N MET A 1 11.52 -22.73 -21.07
CA MET A 1 10.40 -22.33 -20.19
C MET A 1 10.41 -23.31 -19.03
N ALA A 2 10.79 -22.87 -17.82
CA ALA A 2 10.87 -23.76 -16.67
C ALA A 2 9.45 -24.00 -16.13
N GLU A 3 9.00 -25.24 -16.20
CA GLU A 3 7.71 -25.69 -15.68
C GLU A 3 7.77 -25.67 -14.15
N THR A 4 7.08 -24.72 -13.51
CA THR A 4 7.03 -24.62 -12.05
C THR A 4 6.17 -25.76 -11.51
N LEU A 5 6.82 -26.86 -11.10
CA LEU A 5 6.19 -28.00 -10.45
C LEU A 5 5.51 -27.56 -9.15
N HIS A 6 4.18 -27.48 -9.18
CA HIS A 6 3.35 -27.17 -8.01
C HIS A 6 3.20 -28.43 -7.15
N ILE A 7 4.22 -28.76 -6.36
CA ILE A 7 4.21 -29.92 -5.46
C ILE A 7 3.57 -29.50 -4.14
N THR A 8 2.47 -30.16 -3.76
CA THR A 8 1.85 -29.97 -2.44
C THR A 8 2.70 -30.61 -1.34
N ASP A 9 2.62 -30.10 -0.10
CA ASP A 9 3.41 -30.63 1.03
C ASP A 9 3.24 -32.13 1.23
N ILE A 10 2.04 -32.65 0.94
CA ILE A 10 1.72 -34.08 1.00
C ILE A 10 2.47 -34.88 -0.07
N GLN A 11 2.59 -34.33 -1.29
CA GLN A 11 3.35 -34.96 -2.36
C GLN A 11 4.85 -34.94 -2.08
N LEU A 12 5.37 -33.83 -1.56
CA LEU A 12 6.77 -33.72 -1.15
C LEU A 12 7.09 -34.72 -0.02
N PHE A 13 6.23 -34.78 1.00
CA PHE A 13 6.34 -35.74 2.10
C PHE A 13 6.34 -37.18 1.60
N ASN A 14 5.40 -37.56 0.72
CA ASN A 14 5.30 -38.92 0.20
C ASN A 14 6.52 -39.36 -0.62
N VAL A 15 7.12 -38.43 -1.38
CA VAL A 15 8.35 -38.70 -2.14
C VAL A 15 9.54 -38.86 -1.20
N LEU A 16 9.67 -37.99 -0.20
CA LEU A 16 10.77 -38.03 0.76
C LEU A 16 10.65 -39.25 1.69
N LYS A 17 9.44 -39.58 2.16
CA LYS A 17 9.17 -40.73 3.04
C LYS A 17 9.64 -42.04 2.41
N LYS A 18 9.42 -42.22 1.11
CA LYS A 18 9.87 -43.41 0.35
C LYS A 18 11.39 -43.56 0.28
N LYS A 19 12.17 -42.49 0.48
CA LYS A 19 13.63 -42.50 0.29
C LYS A 19 14.43 -42.29 1.58
N LEU A 20 13.86 -41.58 2.56
CA LEU A 20 14.59 -41.08 3.72
C LEU A 20 14.02 -41.57 5.05
N GLY A 21 12.80 -42.11 5.07
CA GLY A 21 12.08 -42.39 6.33
C GLY A 21 11.09 -41.27 6.66
N GLU A 22 10.21 -41.57 7.61
CA GLU A 22 9.07 -40.71 7.98
C GLU A 22 9.53 -39.42 8.70
N THR A 23 10.44 -39.56 9.65
CA THR A 23 10.95 -38.46 10.49
C THR A 23 11.77 -37.44 9.68
N GLU A 24 12.62 -37.94 8.79
CA GLU A 24 13.50 -37.14 7.94
C GLU A 24 12.69 -36.39 6.87
N ALA A 25 11.66 -37.04 6.32
CA ALA A 25 10.73 -36.43 5.37
C ALA A 25 9.92 -35.30 6.01
N GLU A 26 9.41 -35.52 7.22
CA GLU A 26 8.64 -34.50 7.95
C GLU A 26 9.50 -33.27 8.28
N THR A 27 10.74 -33.51 8.71
CA THR A 27 11.71 -32.45 9.01
C THR A 27 11.99 -31.58 7.79
N LEU A 28 12.28 -32.20 6.63
CA LEU A 28 12.58 -31.48 5.39
C LEU A 28 11.36 -30.72 4.84
N VAL A 29 10.17 -31.31 4.90
CA VAL A 29 8.93 -30.63 4.49
C VAL A 29 8.67 -29.42 5.39
N SER A 30 8.88 -29.56 6.70
CA SER A 30 8.71 -28.44 7.64
C SER A 30 9.71 -27.31 7.38
N TYR A 31 10.96 -27.65 7.07
CA TYR A 31 12.01 -26.69 6.75
C TYR A 31 11.67 -25.92 5.47
N VAL A 32 11.36 -26.65 4.38
CA VAL A 32 10.97 -26.04 3.09
C VAL A 32 9.74 -25.15 3.26
N ARG A 33 8.70 -25.61 3.97
CA ARG A 33 7.50 -24.81 4.25
C ARG A 33 7.84 -23.52 5.02
N THR A 34 8.78 -23.60 5.96
CA THR A 34 9.20 -22.45 6.76
C THR A 34 9.99 -21.47 5.92
N SER A 35 11.01 -21.92 5.17
CA SER A 35 11.80 -21.07 4.29
C SER A 35 10.94 -20.40 3.21
N VAL A 36 10.00 -21.12 2.59
CA VAL A 36 9.07 -20.53 1.61
C VAL A 36 8.17 -19.46 2.25
N LYS A 37 7.68 -19.69 3.48
CA LYS A 37 6.90 -18.67 4.20
C LYS A 37 7.72 -17.44 4.56
N GLU A 38 8.99 -17.62 4.91
CA GLU A 38 9.92 -16.52 5.20
C GLU A 38 10.24 -15.72 3.94
N GLU A 39 10.58 -16.37 2.82
CA GLU A 39 10.81 -15.71 1.53
C GLU A 39 9.58 -14.94 1.04
N ILE A 40 8.37 -15.51 1.18
CA ILE A 40 7.13 -14.79 0.87
C ILE A 40 6.96 -13.60 1.81
N LYS A 41 7.20 -13.74 3.11
CA LYS A 41 7.11 -12.63 4.07
C LYS A 41 8.12 -11.52 3.80
N GLU A 42 9.31 -11.84 3.30
CA GLU A 42 10.33 -10.85 2.94
C GLU A 42 10.02 -10.16 1.61
N GLN A 43 9.40 -10.86 0.66
CA GLN A 43 9.07 -10.30 -0.66
C GLN A 43 7.74 -9.54 -0.67
N VAL A 44 6.73 -9.96 0.11
CA VAL A 44 5.41 -9.31 0.22
C VAL A 44 5.42 -7.84 0.64
N PRO A 45 6.26 -7.33 1.57
CA PRO A 45 6.27 -5.91 1.93
C PRO A 45 6.68 -5.00 0.77
N ASN A 46 7.31 -5.54 -0.29
CA ASN A 46 7.65 -4.79 -1.50
C ASN A 46 6.60 -4.91 -2.61
N ILE A 47 5.52 -5.68 -2.38
CA ILE A 47 4.40 -5.81 -3.30
C ILE A 47 3.29 -4.93 -2.78
N ALA A 48 2.95 -3.90 -3.54
CA ALA A 48 1.80 -3.04 -3.25
C ALA A 48 0.52 -3.88 -3.32
N THR A 49 0.08 -4.41 -2.17
CA THR A 49 -1.20 -5.11 -2.06
C THR A 49 -2.33 -4.16 -2.42
N LYS A 50 -3.42 -4.69 -2.98
CA LYS A 50 -4.58 -3.87 -3.40
C LYS A 50 -5.09 -3.00 -2.25
N ASP A 51 -5.09 -3.52 -1.04
CA ASP A 51 -5.51 -2.81 0.17
C ASP A 51 -4.55 -1.67 0.54
N PHE A 52 -3.24 -1.88 0.40
CA PHE A 52 -2.23 -0.84 0.62
C PHE A 52 -2.38 0.30 -0.38
N VAL A 53 -2.56 -0.03 -1.67
CA VAL A 53 -2.78 0.96 -2.73
C VAL A 53 -4.09 1.73 -2.49
N ALA A 54 -5.16 1.04 -2.11
CA ALA A 54 -6.44 1.68 -1.80
C ALA A 54 -6.33 2.65 -0.60
N ALA A 55 -5.61 2.26 0.44
CA ALA A 55 -5.37 3.11 1.61
C ALA A 55 -4.57 4.38 1.26
N GLU A 56 -3.51 4.28 0.44
CA GLU A 56 -2.77 5.46 0.02
C GLU A 56 -3.55 6.35 -0.95
N ILE A 57 -4.37 5.78 -1.85
CA ILE A 57 -5.29 6.58 -2.69
C ILE A 57 -6.25 7.38 -1.81
N ALA A 58 -6.92 6.75 -0.85
CA ALA A 58 -7.85 7.45 0.05
C ALA A 58 -7.16 8.58 0.85
N LYS A 59 -5.93 8.35 1.30
CA LYS A 59 -5.12 9.37 2.00
C LYS A 59 -4.75 10.53 1.07
N VAL A 60 -4.39 10.25 -0.17
CA VAL A 60 -4.11 11.29 -1.18
C VAL A 60 -5.37 12.10 -1.49
N GLU A 61 -6.52 11.45 -1.68
CA GLU A 61 -7.81 12.12 -1.90
C GLU A 61 -8.19 13.04 -0.74
N SER A 62 -8.00 12.60 0.50
CA SER A 62 -8.22 13.42 1.70
C SER A 62 -7.34 14.67 1.69
N LYS A 63 -6.04 14.52 1.42
CA LYS A 63 -5.10 15.67 1.36
C LYS A 63 -5.43 16.64 0.23
N ILE A 64 -5.91 16.13 -0.90
CA ILE A 64 -6.37 16.96 -2.02
C ILE A 64 -7.60 17.77 -1.61
N SER A 65 -8.57 17.14 -0.94
CA SER A 65 -9.78 17.82 -0.46
C SER A 65 -9.44 18.93 0.53
N GLU A 66 -8.56 18.65 1.50
CA GLU A 66 -8.08 19.63 2.47
C GLU A 66 -7.36 20.80 1.79
N SER A 67 -6.49 20.52 0.82
CA SER A 67 -5.76 21.55 0.07
C SER A 67 -6.70 22.43 -0.76
N LYS A 68 -7.72 21.84 -1.39
CA LYS A 68 -8.76 22.58 -2.13
C LYS A 68 -9.51 23.55 -1.22
N PHE A 69 -9.88 23.10 -0.01
CA PHE A 69 -10.55 23.96 0.97
C PHE A 69 -9.68 25.15 1.39
N GLN A 70 -8.41 24.90 1.69
CA GLN A 70 -7.48 25.97 2.05
C GLN A 70 -7.30 27.00 0.93
N ILE A 71 -7.17 26.56 -0.32
CA ILE A 71 -7.07 27.45 -1.49
C ILE A 71 -8.32 28.34 -1.60
N ILE A 72 -9.52 27.77 -1.43
CA ILE A 72 -10.77 28.53 -1.48
C ILE A 72 -10.83 29.56 -0.35
N LEU A 73 -10.45 29.17 0.88
CA LEU A 73 -10.43 30.07 2.03
C LEU A 73 -9.50 31.26 1.80
N TRP A 74 -8.28 31.00 1.34
CA TRP A 74 -7.30 32.06 1.05
C TRP A 74 -7.74 32.96 -0.10
N ALA A 75 -8.33 32.38 -1.15
CA ALA A 75 -8.93 33.16 -2.23
C ALA A 75 -10.03 34.08 -1.70
N PHE A 76 -10.90 33.60 -0.82
CA PHE A 76 -11.96 34.43 -0.22
C PHE A 76 -11.40 35.59 0.61
N VAL A 77 -10.44 35.33 1.51
CA VAL A 77 -9.79 36.38 2.32
C VAL A 77 -9.13 37.42 1.43
N PHE A 78 -8.43 36.97 0.38
CA PHE A 78 -7.83 37.85 -0.61
C PHE A 78 -8.87 38.74 -1.29
N TRP A 79 -9.94 38.16 -1.82
CA TRP A 79 -11.00 38.91 -2.51
C TRP A 79 -11.72 39.90 -1.59
N VAL A 80 -12.04 39.53 -0.35
CA VAL A 80 -12.67 40.44 0.63
C VAL A 80 -11.76 41.60 0.97
N THR A 81 -10.45 41.35 1.12
CA THR A 81 -9.47 42.40 1.38
C THR A 81 -9.37 43.39 0.21
N GLN A 82 -9.31 42.89 -1.03
CA GLN A 82 -9.28 43.73 -2.23
C GLN A 82 -10.55 44.58 -2.36
N LEU A 83 -11.74 43.98 -2.17
CA LEU A 83 -13.00 44.72 -2.20
C LEU A 83 -13.03 45.81 -1.12
N SER A 84 -12.60 45.50 0.10
CA SER A 84 -12.55 46.46 1.21
C SER A 84 -11.63 47.64 0.90
N ALA A 85 -10.47 47.38 0.30
CA ALA A 85 -9.53 48.42 -0.13
C ALA A 85 -10.14 49.31 -1.22
N ILE A 86 -10.82 48.72 -2.23
CA ILE A 86 -11.50 49.47 -3.29
C ILE A 86 -12.62 50.33 -2.70
N PHE A 87 -13.43 49.80 -1.78
CA PHE A 87 -14.48 50.58 -1.12
C PHE A 87 -13.93 51.75 -0.31
N ALA A 88 -12.85 51.53 0.45
CA ALA A 88 -12.17 52.59 1.19
C ALA A 88 -11.60 53.66 0.24
N PHE A 89 -11.00 53.24 -0.87
CA PHE A 89 -10.43 54.13 -1.87
C PHE A 89 -11.50 54.97 -2.58
N LEU A 90 -12.62 54.37 -2.98
CA LEU A 90 -13.74 55.09 -3.59
C LEU A 90 -14.38 56.10 -2.61
N LYS A 91 -14.47 55.76 -1.32
CA LYS A 91 -14.94 56.68 -0.28
C LYS A 91 -13.97 57.85 -0.06
N PHE A 92 -12.66 57.61 -0.22
CA PHE A 92 -11.64 58.65 -0.08
C PHE A 92 -11.60 59.62 -1.27
N LEU A 93 -11.94 59.16 -2.48
CA LEU A 93 -11.97 59.99 -3.69
C LEU A 93 -13.23 60.86 -3.83
N LYS A 94 -14.24 60.66 -2.98
CA LYS A 94 -15.52 61.38 -3.00
C LYS A 94 -15.61 62.33 -1.82
#